data_AF-A0A1J1ECA7-F1
#
_entry.id   AF-A0A1J1ECA7-F1
#
_cell.length_a   1.000
_cell.length_b   1.000
_cell.length_c   1.000
_cell.angle_alpha   90.00
_cell.angle_beta   90.00
_cell.angle_gamma   90.00
#
_symmetry.space_group_name_H-M   'P 1'
#
loop_
_entity.id
_entity.type
_entity.pdbx_description
1 polymer ?
#
loop_
_entity_poly.entity_id
_entity_poly.type
_entity_poly.pdbx_seq_one_letter_code
_entity_poly.pdbx_strand_id
1 'polypeptide(L)'
;MKTNKIFKNTLSLLTLGLMVFSCSKPSEDPKTDQNSKALDLEVTSVKIEKAQNLNESKKTEVSEFYEKLFITKTPARDKKLAATEASNGYPDKFEAKDGDIKGDTIFIKFPYNPNFVALSANIIIKTKVTFKSSVDVFLEDKNGKKLPIKGTKVELPVKVAAKDLTKKTLEDASTKQVFRFTKPGATANDPISVKEYTVVLKFSETKSQDCTIEQDAFGFVVNTATSDAANLKASFRTTSTARVAGDKVFAHYVAPNGNDKDGTEAKPFEFQLRKAKSGATNTNPDSTEGELVENGATANQYFKADALKLPNGAFIEVDKNACPTSATSNVITCGSINPITGNGASSTDGQQLKIYSSTATDAHSYMFTVVAQDGTTKKYYKLTINAAAPN
;
A
#
# COMPACT_ATOMS: atom_id res chain seq x y z
N MET A 1 47.61 -41.10 -37.35
CA MET A 1 46.62 -40.25 -36.64
C MET A 1 45.64 -41.15 -35.91
N LYS A 2 45.43 -40.90 -34.62
CA LYS A 2 44.63 -41.69 -33.68
C LYS A 2 43.19 -41.16 -33.63
N THR A 3 42.23 -42.03 -33.31
CA THR A 3 40.91 -41.60 -32.81
C THR A 3 40.42 -42.51 -31.68
N ASN A 4 40.41 -41.94 -30.47
CA ASN A 4 39.56 -42.08 -29.26
C ASN A 4 38.71 -43.35 -29.05
N LYS A 5 38.91 -44.11 -27.95
CA LYS A 5 38.41 -43.97 -26.55
C LYS A 5 36.89 -44.19 -26.38
N ILE A 6 36.52 -45.13 -25.50
CA ILE A 6 35.53 -45.01 -24.39
C ILE A 6 35.74 -46.18 -23.41
N PHE A 7 35.50 -45.90 -22.12
CA PHE A 7 35.75 -46.71 -20.92
C PHE A 7 34.43 -46.91 -20.14
N LYS A 8 34.45 -47.83 -19.15
CA LYS A 8 33.50 -48.07 -18.01
C LYS A 8 32.44 -49.14 -18.28
N ASN A 9 32.01 -50.01 -17.35
CA ASN A 9 32.25 -50.17 -15.91
C ASN A 9 31.85 -51.61 -15.51
N THR A 10 32.72 -52.34 -14.83
CA THR A 10 32.40 -53.44 -13.90
C THR A 10 32.44 -52.79 -12.49
N LEU A 11 31.77 -53.21 -11.40
CA LEU A 11 31.45 -54.54 -10.91
C LEU A 11 30.49 -54.33 -9.70
N SER A 12 29.58 -55.29 -9.53
CA SER A 12 28.73 -55.53 -8.36
C SER A 12 29.54 -56.14 -7.19
N LEU A 13 28.84 -56.63 -6.14
CA LEU A 13 29.25 -57.48 -4.99
C LEU A 13 29.74 -56.75 -3.73
N LEU A 14 29.49 -57.16 -2.48
CA LEU A 14 28.78 -58.30 -1.83
C LEU A 14 28.84 -57.98 -0.31
N THR A 15 27.70 -57.87 0.39
CA THR A 15 27.24 -58.75 1.49
C THR A 15 27.83 -58.55 2.91
N LEU A 16 26.95 -58.85 3.87
CA LEU A 16 26.93 -58.63 5.31
C LEU A 16 28.15 -59.09 6.13
N GLY A 17 28.31 -58.44 7.29
CA GLY A 17 28.89 -59.03 8.50
C GLY A 17 28.38 -58.32 9.76
N LEU A 18 27.47 -58.98 10.49
CA LEU A 18 27.10 -58.61 11.87
C LEU A 18 28.14 -59.23 12.82
N MET A 19 28.70 -58.43 13.73
CA MET A 19 29.35 -58.94 14.95
C MET A 19 28.84 -58.14 16.14
N VAL A 20 28.36 -58.86 17.16
CA VAL A 20 28.00 -58.32 18.47
C VAL A 20 29.12 -58.69 19.44
N PHE A 21 29.74 -57.70 20.07
CA PHE A 21 30.52 -57.86 21.29
C PHE A 21 30.18 -56.74 22.26
N SER A 22 29.70 -57.13 23.45
CA SER A 22 29.52 -56.29 24.63
C SER A 22 30.88 -56.01 25.28
N CYS A 23 31.21 -54.74 25.49
CA CYS A 23 32.24 -54.29 26.45
C CYS A 23 31.89 -52.88 26.94
N SER A 24 31.66 -52.73 28.24
CA SER A 24 31.50 -51.43 28.90
C SER A 24 32.87 -50.91 29.38
N LYS A 25 33.31 -49.76 28.83
CA LYS A 25 34.23 -48.73 29.39
C LYS A 25 34.93 -47.95 28.25
N PRO A 26 35.54 -46.78 28.49
CA PRO A 26 35.16 -45.60 29.27
C PRO A 26 35.02 -44.36 28.34
N SER A 27 34.63 -43.21 28.89
CA SER A 27 34.74 -41.84 28.30
C SER A 27 35.61 -41.74 27.02
N GLU A 28 34.99 -41.77 25.84
CA GLU A 28 35.63 -41.26 24.62
C GLU A 28 35.44 -39.74 24.58
N ASP A 29 36.56 -39.03 24.46
CA ASP A 29 36.61 -37.63 24.06
C ASP A 29 35.68 -37.35 22.87
N PRO A 30 35.10 -36.14 22.76
CA PRO A 30 34.21 -35.81 21.66
C PRO A 30 34.98 -35.96 20.34
N LYS A 31 34.50 -36.89 19.50
CA LYS A 31 35.03 -37.21 18.17
C LYS A 31 35.38 -35.95 17.39
N THR A 32 36.63 -35.92 16.92
CA THR A 32 37.34 -34.86 16.20
C THR A 32 36.76 -34.47 14.83
N ASP A 33 35.54 -34.89 14.47
CA ASP A 33 35.01 -34.75 13.10
C ASP A 33 33.61 -34.10 13.01
N GLN A 34 32.97 -33.69 14.11
CA GLN A 34 31.70 -32.94 14.01
C GLN A 34 31.88 -31.48 13.57
N ASN A 35 33.10 -30.94 13.62
CA ASN A 35 33.39 -29.57 13.25
C ASN A 35 33.74 -29.36 11.76
N SER A 36 33.88 -30.42 10.95
CA SER A 36 34.33 -30.30 9.55
C SER A 36 33.22 -29.99 8.54
N LYS A 37 31.95 -30.27 8.86
CA LYS A 37 30.81 -29.94 7.97
C LYS A 37 30.43 -28.48 8.11
N ALA A 38 30.20 -27.78 6.99
CA ALA A 38 29.68 -26.43 7.01
C ALA A 38 28.38 -26.33 7.82
N LEU A 39 28.12 -25.17 8.45
CA LEU A 39 26.84 -24.89 9.11
C LEU A 39 25.71 -24.96 8.08
N ASP A 40 24.98 -26.08 8.10
CA ASP A 40 23.83 -26.33 7.23
C ASP A 40 22.59 -25.68 7.85
N LEU A 41 22.37 -24.43 7.45
CA LEU A 41 21.26 -23.59 7.89
C LEU A 41 20.52 -23.10 6.64
N GLU A 42 19.21 -23.34 6.59
CA GLU A 42 18.36 -22.93 5.49
C GLU A 42 17.16 -22.13 6.02
N VAL A 43 17.11 -20.84 5.67
CA VAL A 43 15.95 -19.97 5.91
C VAL A 43 14.92 -20.18 4.82
N THR A 44 13.67 -20.45 5.21
CA THR A 44 12.54 -20.68 4.28
C THR A 44 11.57 -19.51 4.23
N SER A 45 11.55 -18.67 5.27
CA SER A 45 10.68 -17.51 5.31
C SER A 45 11.20 -16.43 6.25
N VAL A 46 11.01 -15.18 5.88
CA VAL A 46 11.18 -14.01 6.76
C VAL A 46 9.94 -13.14 6.67
N LYS A 47 9.34 -12.82 7.82
CA LYS A 47 8.09 -12.05 7.92
C LYS A 47 8.26 -10.78 8.75
N ILE A 48 7.60 -9.70 8.32
CA ILE A 48 7.32 -8.51 9.12
C ILE A 48 5.83 -8.49 9.38
N GLU A 49 5.40 -8.91 10.58
CA GLU A 49 3.99 -9.03 10.95
C GLU A 49 3.48 -7.71 11.58
N LYS A 50 2.28 -7.25 11.18
CA LYS A 50 1.62 -6.04 11.73
C LYS A 50 1.50 -6.11 13.26
N ALA A 51 1.06 -7.26 13.78
CA ALA A 51 0.83 -7.48 15.20
C ALA A 51 2.09 -7.30 16.06
N GLN A 52 3.28 -7.48 15.48
CA GLN A 52 4.55 -7.29 16.18
C GLN A 52 5.10 -5.87 16.03
N ASN A 53 4.55 -5.06 15.12
CA ASN A 53 5.07 -3.74 14.76
C ASN A 53 4.01 -2.64 14.99
N LEU A 54 3.30 -2.71 16.12
CA LEU A 54 2.32 -1.71 16.56
C LEU A 54 2.99 -0.52 17.27
N ASN A 55 2.28 0.60 17.36
CA ASN A 55 2.68 1.75 18.15
C ASN A 55 2.73 1.36 19.64
N GLU A 56 3.90 1.48 20.28
CA GLU A 56 4.10 1.04 21.66
C GLU A 56 3.23 1.79 22.67
N SER A 57 3.01 3.09 22.45
CA SER A 57 2.22 3.95 23.35
C SER A 57 0.73 3.68 23.25
N LYS A 58 0.23 3.34 22.07
CA LYS A 58 -1.21 3.19 21.82
C LYS A 58 -1.67 1.74 21.74
N LYS A 59 -0.78 0.79 21.46
CA LYS A 59 -0.99 -0.68 21.30
C LYS A 59 -2.09 -1.13 20.35
N THR A 60 -2.92 -0.23 19.87
CA THR A 60 -4.05 -0.46 18.96
C THR A 60 -3.86 0.26 17.63
N GLU A 61 -2.76 0.99 17.45
CA GLU A 61 -2.43 1.66 16.18
C GLU A 61 -1.18 1.03 15.57
N VAL A 62 -1.07 1.01 14.24
CA VAL A 62 0.16 0.62 13.55
C VAL A 62 1.31 1.59 13.87
N SER A 63 2.56 1.12 13.88
CA SER A 63 3.73 2.00 14.06
C SER A 63 3.92 2.93 12.85
N GLU A 64 4.64 4.05 13.04
CA GLU A 64 5.00 4.98 11.96
C GLU A 64 5.73 4.27 10.80
N PHE A 65 6.60 3.31 11.14
CA PHE A 65 7.27 2.49 10.15
C PHE A 65 6.31 1.63 9.36
N TYR A 66 5.43 0.91 10.05
CA TYR A 66 4.46 0.06 9.36
C TYR A 66 3.57 0.92 8.47
N GLU A 67 3.12 2.08 8.93
CA GLU A 67 2.37 3.05 8.11
C GLU A 67 3.10 3.45 6.82
N LYS A 68 4.37 3.86 6.93
CA LYS A 68 5.15 4.42 5.80
C LYS A 68 5.55 3.39 4.76
N LEU A 69 5.62 2.11 5.11
CA LEU A 69 5.97 1.04 4.17
C LEU A 69 4.89 0.71 3.14
N PHE A 70 3.65 1.18 3.33
CA PHE A 70 2.58 0.88 2.39
C PHE A 70 2.43 1.96 1.34
N ILE A 71 1.93 1.50 0.20
CA ILE A 71 1.37 2.35 -0.83
C ILE A 71 0.26 3.23 -0.24
N THR A 72 0.32 4.53 -0.55
CA THR A 72 -0.70 5.50 -0.17
C THR A 72 -2.07 5.07 -0.72
N LYS A 73 -3.12 5.20 0.10
CA LYS A 73 -4.51 4.96 -0.29
C LYS A 73 -5.32 6.23 -0.15
N THR A 74 -6.36 6.32 -0.97
CA THR A 74 -7.40 7.34 -0.90
C THR A 74 -8.75 6.63 -0.80
N PRO A 75 -9.52 6.81 0.29
CA PRO A 75 -9.17 7.55 1.50
C PRO A 75 -8.02 6.89 2.29
N ALA A 76 -7.37 7.66 3.16
CA ALA A 76 -6.26 7.18 3.97
C ALA A 76 -6.64 5.94 4.80
N ARG A 77 -5.67 5.04 5.01
CA ARG A 77 -5.90 3.80 5.75
C ARG A 77 -6.28 4.08 7.20
N ASP A 78 -7.15 3.24 7.76
CA ASP A 78 -7.42 3.26 9.19
C ASP A 78 -6.24 2.62 9.93
N LYS A 79 -5.67 3.37 10.88
CA LYS A 79 -4.50 2.97 11.68
C LYS A 79 -4.85 1.96 12.76
N LYS A 80 -6.12 1.75 13.07
CA LYS A 80 -6.57 0.89 14.18
C LYS A 80 -6.36 -0.60 13.91
N LEU A 81 -6.07 -1.36 14.96
CA LEU A 81 -5.73 -2.80 14.95
C LEU A 81 -6.81 -3.68 14.29
N ALA A 82 -8.08 -3.29 14.41
CA ALA A 82 -9.23 -4.01 13.84
C ALA A 82 -9.45 -3.73 12.34
N ALA A 83 -8.77 -2.74 11.77
CA ALA A 83 -8.88 -2.49 10.35
C ALA A 83 -8.12 -3.57 9.57
N THR A 84 -8.86 -4.45 8.90
CA THR A 84 -8.30 -5.43 7.97
C THR A 84 -8.03 -4.75 6.64
N GLU A 85 -7.18 -5.34 5.80
CA GLU A 85 -6.93 -4.82 4.45
C GLU A 85 -8.24 -4.60 3.66
N ALA A 86 -9.23 -5.49 3.86
CA ALA A 86 -10.56 -5.39 3.28
C ALA A 86 -11.37 -4.17 3.77
N SER A 87 -11.16 -3.72 5.01
CA SER A 87 -11.84 -2.55 5.60
C SER A 87 -11.02 -1.26 5.51
N ASN A 88 -10.19 -1.12 4.46
CA ASN A 88 -9.24 -0.02 4.28
C ASN A 88 -8.11 0.07 5.35
N GLY A 89 -7.82 -1.03 6.04
CA GLY A 89 -6.72 -1.12 6.99
C GLY A 89 -5.37 -1.46 6.36
N TYR A 90 -4.43 -1.90 7.20
CA TYR A 90 -3.10 -2.32 6.80
C TYR A 90 -3.03 -3.85 6.62
N PRO A 91 -2.35 -4.35 5.56
CA PRO A 91 -2.02 -5.77 5.42
C PRO A 91 -1.40 -6.34 6.68
N ASP A 92 -1.60 -7.64 6.91
CA ASP A 92 -1.17 -8.25 8.18
C ASP A 92 0.32 -8.60 8.21
N LYS A 93 0.98 -8.68 7.04
CA LYS A 93 2.41 -8.99 6.94
C LYS A 93 3.04 -8.58 5.62
N PHE A 94 4.36 -8.44 5.64
CA PHE A 94 5.24 -8.63 4.49
C PHE A 94 5.99 -9.95 4.67
N GLU A 95 6.10 -10.74 3.61
CA GLU A 95 6.71 -12.08 3.69
C GLU A 95 7.63 -12.30 2.48
N ALA A 96 8.88 -12.64 2.76
CA ALA A 96 9.79 -13.26 1.79
C ALA A 96 9.65 -14.78 1.90
N LYS A 97 9.50 -15.44 0.75
CA LYS A 97 9.38 -16.91 0.61
C LYS A 97 10.09 -17.39 -0.66
N ASP A 98 9.83 -18.62 -1.10
CA ASP A 98 10.35 -19.20 -2.34
C ASP A 98 10.29 -18.20 -3.52
N GLY A 99 11.45 -17.95 -4.14
CA GLY A 99 11.64 -16.96 -5.21
C GLY A 99 12.14 -15.58 -4.74
N ASP A 100 11.84 -15.19 -3.50
CA ASP A 100 12.40 -14.00 -2.84
C ASP A 100 13.67 -14.30 -2.03
N ILE A 101 13.92 -15.58 -1.75
CA ILE A 101 15.17 -16.07 -1.17
C ILE A 101 16.03 -16.62 -2.30
N LYS A 102 17.15 -15.95 -2.59
CA LYS A 102 18.08 -16.30 -3.67
C LYS A 102 19.46 -16.54 -3.08
N GLY A 103 19.78 -17.81 -2.87
CA GLY A 103 20.96 -18.21 -2.11
C GLY A 103 20.91 -17.59 -0.71
N ASP A 104 21.95 -16.82 -0.38
CA ASP A 104 22.10 -16.19 0.94
C ASP A 104 21.51 -14.77 1.00
N THR A 105 20.78 -14.35 -0.05
CA THR A 105 20.08 -13.05 -0.09
C THR A 105 18.58 -13.24 0.05
N ILE A 106 17.96 -12.47 0.96
CA ILE A 106 16.53 -12.52 1.26
C ILE A 106 15.92 -11.17 0.89
N PHE A 107 15.02 -11.12 -0.09
CA PHE A 107 14.37 -9.89 -0.53
C PHE A 107 13.01 -9.72 0.15
N ILE A 108 12.90 -8.73 1.03
CA ILE A 108 11.59 -8.29 1.54
C ILE A 108 11.11 -7.14 0.66
N LYS A 109 10.06 -7.41 -0.13
CA LYS A 109 9.49 -6.46 -1.08
C LYS A 109 8.31 -5.72 -0.48
N PHE A 110 8.37 -4.39 -0.50
CA PHE A 110 7.27 -3.50 -0.16
C PHE A 110 6.53 -3.03 -1.42
N PRO A 111 5.22 -2.77 -1.39
CA PRO A 111 4.53 -2.09 -2.47
C PRO A 111 5.25 -0.80 -2.84
N TYR A 112 5.45 -0.53 -4.13
CA TYR A 112 6.07 0.72 -4.56
C TYR A 112 5.27 1.92 -4.01
N ASN A 113 5.93 2.95 -3.49
CA ASN A 113 5.25 4.16 -3.05
C ASN A 113 5.94 5.40 -3.64
N PRO A 114 5.37 6.04 -4.67
CA PRO A 114 6.00 7.21 -5.28
C PRO A 114 6.12 8.39 -4.31
N ASN A 115 5.24 8.44 -3.31
CA ASN A 115 5.15 9.48 -2.28
C ASN A 115 5.73 9.01 -0.94
N PHE A 116 6.65 8.04 -0.96
CA PHE A 116 7.29 7.53 0.25
C PHE A 116 8.01 8.65 1.00
N VAL A 117 7.63 8.84 2.27
CA VAL A 117 8.28 9.79 3.19
C VAL A 117 9.21 9.02 4.11
N ALA A 118 10.45 9.46 4.24
CA ALA A 118 11.44 8.83 5.11
C ALA A 118 10.96 8.79 6.58
N LEU A 119 11.48 7.83 7.36
CA LEU A 119 11.19 7.74 8.80
C LEU A 119 11.68 8.98 9.55
N SER A 120 10.98 9.35 10.62
CA SER A 120 11.38 10.46 11.49
C SER A 120 12.56 10.10 12.41
N ALA A 121 12.71 8.82 12.75
CA ALA A 121 13.72 8.31 13.66
C ALA A 121 14.15 6.88 13.29
N ASN A 122 15.28 6.43 13.86
CA ASN A 122 15.72 5.04 13.73
C ASN A 122 14.66 4.10 14.33
N ILE A 123 14.50 2.92 13.74
CA ILE A 123 13.52 1.94 14.21
C ILE A 123 14.12 0.54 14.39
N ILE A 124 13.50 -0.24 15.27
CA ILE A 124 13.68 -1.68 15.39
C ILE A 124 12.45 -2.37 14.79
N ILE A 125 12.67 -3.14 13.73
CA ILE A 125 11.65 -3.96 13.07
C ILE A 125 11.70 -5.35 13.70
N LYS A 126 10.56 -5.85 14.17
CA LYS A 126 10.46 -7.24 14.61
C LYS A 126 10.20 -8.13 13.40
N THR A 127 11.16 -9.01 13.11
CA THR A 127 11.10 -9.97 12.01
C THR A 127 10.98 -11.39 12.54
N LYS A 128 10.17 -12.21 11.89
CA LYS A 128 10.01 -13.63 12.22
C LYS A 128 10.68 -14.47 11.15
N VAL A 129 11.74 -15.16 11.53
CA VAL A 129 12.52 -16.03 10.65
C VAL A 129 12.08 -17.46 10.88
N THR A 130 11.85 -18.20 9.79
CA THR A 130 11.55 -19.63 9.80
C THR A 130 12.67 -20.39 9.11
N PHE A 131 13.13 -21.46 9.76
CA PHE A 131 14.13 -22.38 9.25
C PHE A 131 13.46 -23.64 8.72
N LYS A 132 14.11 -24.31 7.75
CA LYS A 132 13.61 -25.57 7.17
C LYS A 132 13.55 -26.71 8.18
N SER A 133 14.52 -26.75 9.09
CA SER A 133 14.67 -27.75 10.14
C SER A 133 14.92 -27.07 11.48
N SER A 134 14.85 -27.83 12.58
CA SER A 134 15.19 -27.30 13.90
C SER A 134 16.68 -26.98 13.97
N VAL A 135 17.01 -25.80 14.48
CA VAL A 135 18.39 -25.32 14.60
C VAL A 135 18.81 -25.21 16.07
N ASP A 136 20.11 -25.24 16.32
CA ASP A 136 20.74 -24.85 17.60
C ASP A 136 22.00 -24.03 17.26
N VAL A 137 21.82 -22.72 17.15
CA VAL A 137 22.83 -21.78 16.63
C VAL A 137 22.83 -20.49 17.46
N PHE A 138 23.82 -19.63 17.25
CA PHE A 138 23.86 -18.29 17.81
C PHE A 138 23.74 -17.24 16.71
N LEU A 139 22.86 -16.24 16.90
CA LEU A 139 22.93 -15.01 16.13
C LEU A 139 24.00 -14.10 16.74
N GLU A 140 24.96 -13.68 15.94
CA GLU A 140 26.06 -12.80 16.33
C GLU A 140 25.77 -11.37 15.87
N ASP A 141 25.87 -10.40 16.79
CA ASP A 141 25.78 -8.98 16.44
C ASP A 141 27.14 -8.40 15.99
N LYS A 142 27.16 -7.14 15.55
CA LYS A 142 28.39 -6.47 15.08
C LYS A 142 29.48 -6.34 16.15
N ASN A 143 29.15 -6.51 17.42
CA ASN A 143 30.07 -6.45 18.55
C ASN A 143 30.48 -7.86 19.03
N GLY A 144 30.09 -8.93 18.31
CA GLY A 144 30.37 -10.32 18.68
C GLY A 144 29.46 -10.87 19.78
N LYS A 145 28.41 -10.15 20.20
CA LYS A 145 27.45 -10.65 21.19
C LYS A 145 26.61 -11.76 20.55
N LYS A 146 26.51 -12.88 21.25
CA LYS A 146 25.80 -14.08 20.78
C LYS A 146 24.43 -14.23 21.46
N LEU A 147 23.37 -14.34 20.66
CA LEU A 147 22.02 -14.66 21.10
C LEU A 147 21.71 -16.13 20.72
N PRO A 148 21.45 -17.04 21.67
CA PRO A 148 21.10 -18.42 21.36
C PRO A 148 19.75 -18.52 20.65
N ILE A 149 19.68 -19.37 19.63
CA ILE A 149 18.49 -19.64 18.83
C ILE A 149 18.28 -21.15 18.78
N LYS A 150 17.11 -21.61 19.22
CA LYS A 150 16.70 -23.01 19.17
C LYS A 150 15.34 -23.18 18.54
N GLY A 151 15.16 -24.28 17.80
CA GLY A 151 13.89 -24.65 17.17
C GLY A 151 13.81 -24.21 15.70
N THR A 152 12.59 -24.13 15.16
CA THR A 152 12.36 -23.87 13.73
C THR A 152 11.97 -22.43 13.42
N LYS A 153 11.72 -21.60 14.44
CA LYS A 153 11.24 -20.22 14.32
C LYS A 153 11.89 -19.34 15.36
N VAL A 154 12.21 -18.11 14.99
CA VAL A 154 12.77 -17.12 15.90
C VAL A 154 12.29 -15.71 15.53
N GLU A 155 12.11 -14.86 16.53
CA GLU A 155 11.90 -13.43 16.33
C GLU A 155 13.23 -12.70 16.47
N LEU A 156 13.63 -11.96 15.42
CA LEU A 156 14.87 -11.19 15.37
C LEU A 156 14.57 -9.69 15.23
N PRO A 157 15.17 -8.85 16.08
CA PRO A 157 15.11 -7.40 15.92
C PRO A 157 16.05 -6.95 14.80
N VAL A 158 15.54 -6.15 13.88
CA VAL A 158 16.30 -5.54 12.78
C VAL A 158 16.33 -4.04 12.98
N LYS A 159 17.50 -3.50 13.33
CA LYS A 159 17.68 -2.06 13.51
C LYS A 159 17.93 -1.40 12.15
N VAL A 160 17.02 -0.52 11.75
CA VAL A 160 17.13 0.24 10.50
C VAL A 160 17.24 1.72 10.85
N ALA A 161 18.31 2.38 10.37
CA ALA A 161 18.45 3.81 10.55
C ALA A 161 17.48 4.55 9.62
N ALA A 162 16.93 5.68 10.08
CA ALA A 162 15.99 6.47 9.28
C ALA A 162 16.59 6.85 7.91
N LYS A 163 17.87 7.24 7.90
CA LYS A 163 18.63 7.58 6.69
C LYS A 163 18.81 6.42 5.70
N ASP A 164 18.70 5.18 6.17
CA ASP A 164 18.89 3.98 5.36
C ASP A 164 17.56 3.50 4.77
N LEU A 165 16.42 4.04 5.21
CA LEU A 165 15.07 3.73 4.71
C LEU A 165 14.47 4.96 4.03
N THR A 166 14.95 5.25 2.83
CA THR A 166 14.48 6.33 1.96
C THR A 166 13.87 5.73 0.70
N LYS A 167 13.12 6.55 -0.06
CA LYS A 167 12.61 6.14 -1.37
C LYS A 167 13.74 5.60 -2.26
N LYS A 168 14.85 6.35 -2.34
CA LYS A 168 16.02 5.98 -3.15
C LYS A 168 16.65 4.66 -2.70
N THR A 169 16.86 4.46 -1.40
CA THR A 169 17.49 3.22 -0.92
C THR A 169 16.62 1.98 -1.11
N LEU A 170 15.29 2.15 -1.05
CA LEU A 170 14.31 1.10 -1.37
C LEU A 170 14.22 0.82 -2.87
N GLU A 171 14.36 1.82 -3.74
CA GLU A 171 14.42 1.65 -5.21
C GLU A 171 15.74 0.95 -5.62
N ASP A 172 16.87 1.39 -5.06
CA ASP A 172 18.20 0.86 -5.36
C ASP A 172 18.49 -0.49 -4.66
N ALA A 173 17.59 -0.96 -3.80
CA ALA A 173 17.78 -2.16 -2.98
C ALA A 173 19.08 -2.12 -2.14
N SER A 174 19.42 -0.94 -1.62
CA SER A 174 20.66 -0.69 -0.87
C SER A 174 20.49 -0.76 0.65
N THR A 175 19.26 -0.83 1.14
CA THR A 175 18.97 -1.10 2.56
C THR A 175 19.21 -2.57 2.88
N LYS A 176 20.37 -2.87 3.46
CA LYS A 176 20.82 -4.25 3.76
C LYS A 176 21.02 -4.48 5.24
N GLN A 177 20.68 -5.67 5.69
CA GLN A 177 20.88 -6.15 7.06
C GLN A 177 21.45 -7.56 7.01
N VAL A 178 22.49 -7.82 7.80
CA VAL A 178 23.16 -9.13 7.80
C VAL A 178 22.76 -9.88 9.05
N PHE A 179 22.22 -11.08 8.87
CA PHE A 179 22.07 -12.06 9.93
C PHE A 179 23.24 -13.03 9.86
N ARG A 180 24.08 -13.00 10.89
CA ARG A 180 25.25 -13.86 11.01
C ARG A 180 24.99 -14.94 12.04
N PHE A 181 24.88 -16.18 11.59
CA PHE A 181 24.66 -17.34 12.45
C PHE A 181 25.95 -18.10 12.65
N THR A 182 26.19 -18.55 13.88
CA THR A 182 27.39 -19.33 14.23
C THR A 182 27.01 -20.60 14.98
N LYS A 183 27.80 -21.66 14.82
CA LYS A 183 27.68 -22.88 15.63
C LYS A 183 28.00 -22.62 17.11
N PRO A 184 27.44 -23.41 18.04
CA PRO A 184 27.93 -23.46 19.41
C PRO A 184 29.43 -23.74 19.48
N GLY A 185 30.17 -23.00 20.31
CA GLY A 185 31.62 -23.16 20.48
C GLY A 185 32.49 -22.60 19.35
N ALA A 186 31.92 -22.05 18.27
CA ALA A 186 32.69 -21.49 17.16
C ALA A 186 33.40 -20.17 17.52
N THR A 187 34.63 -20.00 17.02
CA THR A 187 35.33 -18.71 16.99
C THR A 187 34.90 -17.94 15.74
N ALA A 188 34.85 -16.61 15.82
CA ALA A 188 34.26 -15.77 14.77
C ALA A 188 34.93 -15.89 13.39
N ASN A 189 36.14 -16.45 13.31
CA ASN A 189 36.94 -16.50 12.09
C ASN A 189 36.92 -17.87 11.40
N ASP A 190 36.07 -18.80 11.84
CA ASP A 190 35.96 -20.13 11.24
C ASP A 190 34.85 -20.19 10.17
N PRO A 191 35.17 -20.12 8.87
CA PRO A 191 34.17 -19.97 7.80
C PRO A 191 33.22 -21.16 7.67
N ILE A 192 33.60 -22.37 8.11
CA ILE A 192 32.72 -23.55 8.10
C ILE A 192 31.70 -23.52 9.24
N SER A 193 31.91 -22.68 10.26
CA SER A 193 31.04 -22.54 11.41
C SER A 193 30.11 -21.33 11.35
N VAL A 194 30.19 -20.55 10.27
CA VAL A 194 29.43 -19.31 10.07
C VAL A 194 28.53 -19.42 8.84
N LYS A 195 27.29 -18.94 8.96
CA LYS A 195 26.37 -18.76 7.83
C LYS A 195 25.79 -17.36 7.89
N GLU A 196 25.92 -16.59 6.82
CA GLU A 196 25.38 -15.24 6.73
C GLU A 196 24.21 -15.18 5.76
N TYR A 197 23.18 -14.43 6.13
CA TYR A 197 22.08 -14.06 5.27
C TYR A 197 22.00 -12.54 5.15
N THR A 198 21.96 -12.03 3.93
CA THR A 198 21.72 -10.61 3.67
C THR A 198 20.23 -10.38 3.41
N VAL A 199 19.54 -9.75 4.36
CA VAL A 199 18.18 -9.26 4.19
C VAL A 199 18.24 -7.92 3.47
N VAL A 200 17.59 -7.85 2.32
CA VAL A 200 17.47 -6.65 1.47
C VAL A 200 16.04 -6.16 1.55
N LEU A 201 15.87 -4.92 2.02
CA LEU A 201 14.59 -4.22 1.99
C LEU A 201 14.50 -3.43 0.69
N LYS A 202 13.47 -3.67 -0.13
CA LYS A 202 13.28 -2.95 -1.41
C LYS A 202 11.82 -2.75 -1.76
N PHE A 203 11.54 -1.83 -2.68
CA PHE A 203 10.23 -1.82 -3.33
C PHE A 203 10.08 -2.98 -4.31
N SER A 204 8.83 -3.38 -4.53
CA SER A 204 8.43 -4.24 -5.64
C SER A 204 8.75 -3.55 -6.95
N GLU A 205 9.19 -4.34 -7.92
CA GLU A 205 9.45 -3.87 -9.29
C GLU A 205 8.15 -3.65 -10.07
N THR A 206 7.05 -4.29 -9.63
CA THR A 206 5.74 -4.13 -10.23
C THR A 206 5.08 -2.84 -9.72
N LYS A 207 4.82 -1.93 -10.64
CA LYS A 207 4.03 -0.71 -10.41
C LYS A 207 2.68 -0.87 -11.09
N SER A 208 1.61 -0.58 -10.36
CA SER A 208 0.24 -0.58 -10.89
C SER A 208 0.09 0.54 -11.91
N GLN A 209 -0.51 0.19 -13.05
CA GLN A 209 -0.96 1.13 -14.08
C GLN A 209 -2.41 1.55 -13.85
N ASP A 210 -3.06 1.03 -12.81
CA ASP A 210 -4.46 1.34 -12.54
C ASP A 210 -4.61 2.76 -11.99
N CYS A 211 -5.42 3.53 -12.71
CA CYS A 211 -5.84 4.90 -12.41
C CYS A 211 -7.35 5.07 -12.66
N THR A 212 -8.11 3.96 -12.63
CA THR A 212 -9.56 3.95 -12.86
C THR A 212 -10.29 4.30 -11.57
N ILE A 213 -11.13 5.34 -11.60
CA ILE A 213 -12.12 5.55 -10.53
C ILE A 213 -13.32 4.68 -10.88
N GLU A 214 -13.65 3.74 -9.99
CA GLU A 214 -14.84 2.90 -10.14
C GLU A 214 -16.13 3.73 -10.16
N GLN A 215 -17.19 3.20 -10.78
CA GLN A 215 -18.43 3.95 -11.02
C GLN A 215 -19.09 4.48 -9.74
N ASP A 216 -18.92 3.77 -8.63
CA ASP A 216 -19.46 4.10 -7.29
C ASP A 216 -18.37 4.63 -6.33
N ALA A 217 -17.21 5.02 -6.86
CA ALA A 217 -16.07 5.45 -6.04
C ALA A 217 -15.97 6.96 -5.87
N PHE A 218 -16.67 7.78 -6.65
CA PHE A 218 -16.63 9.24 -6.52
C PHE A 218 -17.71 9.75 -5.57
N GLY A 219 -17.38 10.05 -4.31
CA GLY A 219 -18.38 10.43 -3.32
C GLY A 219 -17.96 11.51 -2.31
N PHE A 220 -18.95 11.94 -1.56
CA PHE A 220 -18.95 13.04 -0.59
C PHE A 220 -19.52 12.54 0.74
N VAL A 221 -18.94 12.96 1.85
CA VAL A 221 -19.42 12.68 3.20
C VAL A 221 -20.27 13.84 3.68
N VAL A 222 -21.53 13.57 4.03
CA VAL A 222 -22.48 14.57 4.50
C VAL A 222 -22.01 15.18 5.83
N ASN A 223 -22.07 16.51 5.91
CA ASN A 223 -21.79 17.30 7.09
C ASN A 223 -23.07 18.00 7.58
N THR A 224 -23.33 17.97 8.89
CA THR A 224 -24.51 18.60 9.52
C THR A 224 -24.21 19.96 10.16
N ALA A 225 -23.04 20.55 9.90
CA ALA A 225 -22.76 21.94 10.24
C ALA A 225 -23.81 22.88 9.61
N THR A 226 -23.98 24.06 10.20
CA THR A 226 -24.96 25.05 9.75
C THR A 226 -24.42 26.02 8.70
N SER A 227 -23.10 26.24 8.67
CA SER A 227 -22.39 27.09 7.70
C SER A 227 -20.92 26.68 7.59
N ASP A 228 -20.21 27.25 6.61
CA ASP A 228 -18.74 27.26 6.50
C ASP A 228 -18.05 25.89 6.44
N ALA A 229 -18.79 24.86 6.00
CA ALA A 229 -18.25 23.53 5.79
C ALA A 229 -18.63 22.98 4.40
N ALA A 230 -17.79 22.08 3.89
CA ALA A 230 -18.11 21.33 2.69
C ALA A 230 -19.20 20.28 2.96
N ASN A 231 -19.91 19.90 1.89
CA ASN A 231 -20.89 18.81 1.89
C ASN A 231 -22.02 19.03 2.92
N LEU A 232 -22.48 20.26 3.10
CA LEU A 232 -23.60 20.55 3.98
C LEU A 232 -24.82 19.70 3.62
N LYS A 233 -25.48 19.14 4.63
CA LYS A 233 -26.72 18.36 4.46
C LYS A 233 -27.76 19.11 3.61
N ALA A 234 -27.88 20.42 3.78
CA ALA A 234 -28.81 21.28 3.04
C ALA A 234 -28.51 21.37 1.53
N SER A 235 -27.32 20.95 1.08
CA SER A 235 -26.98 20.88 -0.34
C SER A 235 -27.53 19.65 -1.03
N PHE A 236 -27.85 18.59 -0.27
CA PHE A 236 -28.31 17.32 -0.81
C PHE A 236 -29.82 17.19 -0.70
N ARG A 237 -30.41 16.46 -1.64
CA ARG A 237 -31.83 16.10 -1.60
C ARG A 237 -32.14 15.29 -0.33
N THR A 238 -33.29 15.57 0.27
CA THR A 238 -33.85 14.76 1.36
C THR A 238 -34.37 13.43 0.81
N THR A 239 -33.95 12.34 1.43
CA THR A 239 -34.46 10.99 1.16
C THR A 239 -35.37 10.53 2.32
N SER A 240 -35.97 9.35 2.19
CA SER A 240 -36.94 8.79 3.13
C SER A 240 -36.38 8.68 4.54
N THR A 241 -35.08 8.38 4.63
CA THR A 241 -34.28 8.56 5.83
C THR A 241 -33.48 9.84 5.70
N ALA A 242 -33.77 10.83 6.55
CA ALA A 242 -33.06 12.10 6.49
C ALA A 242 -31.54 11.86 6.66
N ARG A 243 -30.75 12.42 5.74
CA ARG A 243 -29.29 12.26 5.77
C ARG A 243 -28.71 12.75 7.09
N VAL A 244 -27.75 12.03 7.64
CA VAL A 244 -27.02 12.35 8.87
C VAL A 244 -25.53 12.53 8.59
N ALA A 245 -24.82 13.10 9.56
CA ALA A 245 -23.37 13.26 9.44
C ALA A 245 -22.70 11.90 9.21
N GLY A 246 -21.81 11.81 8.23
CA GLY A 246 -21.13 10.56 7.87
C GLY A 246 -21.81 9.75 6.76
N ASP A 247 -23.06 10.07 6.40
CA ASP A 247 -23.68 9.48 5.22
C ASP A 247 -22.89 9.80 3.96
N LYS A 248 -22.93 8.92 2.97
CA LYS A 248 -22.22 9.08 1.71
C LYS A 248 -23.18 9.39 0.58
N VAL A 249 -22.83 10.39 -0.21
CA VAL A 249 -23.49 10.74 -1.47
C VAL A 249 -22.49 10.48 -2.58
N PHE A 250 -22.85 9.68 -3.58
CA PHE A 250 -21.97 9.39 -4.71
C PHE A 250 -22.43 10.15 -5.95
N ALA A 251 -21.49 10.75 -6.67
CA ALA A 251 -21.77 11.35 -7.96
C ALA A 251 -22.16 10.25 -8.95
N HIS A 252 -23.10 10.55 -9.83
CA HIS A 252 -23.53 9.67 -10.89
C HIS A 252 -22.44 9.52 -11.94
N TYR A 253 -21.96 8.29 -12.16
CA TYR A 253 -21.09 7.98 -13.28
C TYR A 253 -21.87 7.95 -14.59
N VAL A 254 -21.45 8.75 -15.57
CA VAL A 254 -22.03 8.76 -16.91
C VAL A 254 -21.36 7.69 -17.74
N ALA A 255 -22.09 6.61 -18.01
CA ALA A 255 -21.58 5.51 -18.82
C ALA A 255 -21.17 6.01 -20.23
N PRO A 256 -20.01 5.57 -20.74
CA PRO A 256 -19.61 5.82 -22.12
C PRO A 256 -20.64 5.27 -23.11
N ASN A 257 -20.91 6.03 -24.17
CA ASN A 257 -21.68 5.61 -25.32
C ASN A 257 -20.80 5.64 -26.57
N GLY A 258 -20.44 4.46 -27.07
CA GLY A 258 -19.50 4.33 -28.18
C GLY A 258 -18.09 4.77 -27.78
N ASN A 259 -17.54 5.75 -28.52
CA ASN A 259 -16.18 6.27 -28.32
C ASN A 259 -16.16 7.61 -27.57
N ASP A 260 -17.22 7.98 -26.85
CA ASP A 260 -17.19 9.13 -25.94
C ASP A 260 -16.64 8.72 -24.56
N LYS A 261 -16.18 9.68 -23.77
CA LYS A 261 -15.76 9.48 -22.37
C LYS A 261 -14.83 8.27 -22.16
N ASP A 262 -13.82 8.12 -23.02
CA ASP A 262 -12.87 7.00 -22.99
C ASP A 262 -11.72 7.21 -21.99
N GLY A 263 -11.73 8.33 -21.25
CA GLY A 263 -10.73 8.67 -20.24
C GLY A 263 -9.50 9.37 -20.82
N THR A 264 -9.51 9.74 -22.11
CA THR A 264 -8.51 10.65 -22.70
C THR A 264 -8.78 12.10 -22.32
N GLU A 265 -7.79 12.99 -22.49
CA GLU A 265 -7.92 14.41 -22.17
C GLU A 265 -9.08 15.09 -22.91
N ALA A 266 -9.25 14.77 -24.19
CA ALA A 266 -10.34 15.30 -25.02
C ALA A 266 -11.71 14.71 -24.68
N LYS A 267 -11.74 13.52 -24.03
CA LYS A 267 -12.95 12.76 -23.73
C LYS A 267 -12.84 12.14 -22.33
N PRO A 268 -12.82 12.98 -21.28
CA PRO A 268 -12.66 12.50 -19.92
C PRO A 268 -13.85 11.62 -19.50
N PHE A 269 -13.61 10.69 -18.58
CA PHE A 269 -14.72 10.06 -17.86
C PHE A 269 -15.51 11.12 -17.08
N GLU A 270 -16.82 10.95 -16.96
CA GLU A 270 -17.68 11.96 -16.36
C GLU A 270 -18.43 11.44 -15.14
N PHE A 271 -18.33 12.20 -14.06
CA PHE A 271 -19.16 12.09 -12.87
C PHE A 271 -20.03 13.33 -12.75
N GLN A 272 -21.27 13.16 -12.29
CA GLN A 272 -22.24 14.24 -12.18
C GLN A 272 -22.85 14.28 -10.79
N LEU A 273 -22.86 15.46 -10.19
CA LEU A 273 -23.65 15.76 -9.01
C LEU A 273 -24.90 16.52 -9.48
N ARG A 274 -26.03 15.80 -9.56
CA ARG A 274 -27.21 16.22 -10.33
C ARG A 274 -28.24 16.92 -9.45
N LYS A 275 -28.90 17.92 -10.01
CA LYS A 275 -30.09 18.55 -9.40
C LYS A 275 -31.20 17.53 -9.25
N ALA A 276 -32.03 17.68 -8.23
CA ALA A 276 -33.21 16.85 -8.14
C ALA A 276 -34.12 17.06 -9.36
N LYS A 277 -34.80 16.02 -9.82
CA LYS A 277 -35.94 16.17 -10.74
C LYS A 277 -36.99 17.08 -10.13
N SER A 278 -37.71 17.82 -10.97
CA SER A 278 -38.84 18.59 -10.46
C SER A 278 -39.93 17.65 -9.93
N GLY A 279 -40.41 17.94 -8.72
CA GLY A 279 -41.35 17.07 -8.01
C GLY A 279 -40.72 15.77 -7.48
N ALA A 280 -39.39 15.70 -7.37
CA ALA A 280 -38.70 14.57 -6.75
C ALA A 280 -39.28 14.26 -5.36
N THR A 281 -39.45 12.97 -5.08
CA THR A 281 -40.01 12.48 -3.81
C THR A 281 -38.89 12.12 -2.86
N ASN A 282 -39.16 11.98 -1.56
CA ASN A 282 -38.13 11.47 -0.65
C ASN A 282 -37.95 9.94 -0.75
N THR A 283 -38.87 9.21 -1.38
CA THR A 283 -38.85 7.74 -1.41
C THR A 283 -37.93 7.14 -2.48
N ASN A 284 -37.64 7.88 -3.54
CA ASN A 284 -36.85 7.37 -4.66
C ASN A 284 -35.34 7.59 -4.44
N PRO A 285 -34.48 6.69 -4.98
CA PRO A 285 -33.04 6.77 -4.82
C PRO A 285 -32.42 7.92 -5.64
N ASP A 286 -31.22 8.34 -5.24
CA ASP A 286 -30.47 9.38 -5.95
C ASP A 286 -30.22 9.02 -7.41
N SER A 287 -29.99 7.74 -7.71
CA SER A 287 -29.76 7.24 -9.07
C SER A 287 -30.86 7.66 -10.06
N THR A 288 -32.11 7.74 -9.60
CA THR A 288 -33.28 8.10 -10.42
C THR A 288 -33.68 9.57 -10.35
N GLU A 289 -33.45 10.23 -9.21
CA GLU A 289 -33.99 11.57 -8.97
C GLU A 289 -32.95 12.67 -8.78
N GLY A 290 -31.65 12.34 -8.71
CA GLY A 290 -30.58 13.31 -8.47
C GLY A 290 -30.19 13.43 -6.99
N GLU A 291 -28.96 13.88 -6.76
CA GLU A 291 -28.29 13.92 -5.46
C GLU A 291 -28.50 15.25 -4.72
N LEU A 292 -28.59 16.35 -5.47
CA LEU A 292 -28.72 17.72 -4.95
C LEU A 292 -30.19 18.12 -4.79
N VAL A 293 -30.44 19.20 -4.06
CA VAL A 293 -31.76 19.85 -4.02
C VAL A 293 -32.25 20.24 -5.42
N GLU A 294 -33.57 20.38 -5.60
CA GLU A 294 -34.22 20.63 -6.91
C GLU A 294 -33.68 21.88 -7.61
N ASN A 295 -33.48 22.95 -6.86
CA ASN A 295 -32.92 24.19 -7.42
C ASN A 295 -31.43 24.06 -7.76
N GLY A 296 -30.73 23.03 -7.26
CA GLY A 296 -29.28 22.87 -7.36
C GLY A 296 -28.49 23.59 -6.27
N ALA A 297 -27.18 23.45 -6.33
CA ALA A 297 -26.23 24.13 -5.48
C ALA A 297 -26.04 25.60 -5.89
N THR A 298 -25.86 26.48 -4.91
CA THR A 298 -25.59 27.91 -5.03
C THR A 298 -24.12 28.22 -4.73
N ALA A 299 -23.69 29.47 -4.90
CA ALA A 299 -22.31 29.88 -4.61
C ALA A 299 -21.86 29.74 -3.16
N ASN A 300 -22.80 29.62 -2.22
CA ASN A 300 -22.51 29.43 -0.79
C ASN A 300 -22.40 27.95 -0.41
N GLN A 301 -22.59 27.03 -1.36
CA GLN A 301 -22.53 25.60 -1.14
C GLN A 301 -21.24 25.04 -1.73
N TYR A 302 -20.49 24.37 -0.87
CA TYR A 302 -19.17 23.85 -1.19
C TYR A 302 -19.14 22.33 -1.06
N PHE A 303 -18.31 21.69 -1.88
CA PHE A 303 -18.16 20.24 -1.90
C PHE A 303 -16.70 19.83 -1.81
N LYS A 304 -16.51 18.66 -1.20
CA LYS A 304 -15.22 17.97 -1.07
C LYS A 304 -15.45 16.49 -1.28
N ALA A 305 -14.78 15.87 -2.24
CA ALA A 305 -14.91 14.44 -2.54
C ALA A 305 -14.14 13.58 -1.53
N ASP A 306 -14.46 13.72 -0.24
CA ASP A 306 -13.81 13.05 0.90
C ASP A 306 -14.24 11.59 1.09
N ALA A 307 -15.23 11.11 0.32
CA ALA A 307 -15.49 9.67 0.14
C ALA A 307 -14.94 9.12 -1.19
N LEU A 308 -14.20 9.92 -1.97
CA LEU A 308 -13.54 9.46 -3.20
C LEU A 308 -12.58 8.30 -2.90
N LYS A 309 -12.68 7.23 -3.67
CA LYS A 309 -11.71 6.12 -3.66
C LYS A 309 -10.86 6.17 -4.92
N LEU A 310 -9.54 6.07 -4.74
CA LEU A 310 -8.59 5.89 -5.85
C LEU A 310 -7.96 4.50 -5.77
N PRO A 311 -7.52 3.94 -6.91
CA PRO A 311 -6.65 2.77 -6.91
C PRO A 311 -5.43 2.96 -6.01
N ASN A 312 -4.88 1.85 -5.53
CA ASN A 312 -3.74 1.90 -4.62
C ASN A 312 -2.56 2.65 -5.27
N GLY A 313 -2.11 3.72 -4.61
CA GLY A 313 -0.98 4.55 -5.04
C GLY A 313 -1.26 5.50 -6.19
N ALA A 314 -2.47 5.49 -6.75
CA ALA A 314 -2.90 6.52 -7.66
C ALA A 314 -3.09 7.85 -6.92
N PHE A 315 -2.84 8.95 -7.61
CA PHE A 315 -2.97 10.30 -7.06
C PHE A 315 -3.59 11.24 -8.09
N ILE A 316 -4.11 12.37 -7.60
CA ILE A 316 -4.71 13.39 -8.46
C ILE A 316 -3.66 14.43 -8.82
N GLU A 317 -3.51 14.67 -10.12
CA GLU A 317 -2.78 15.79 -10.70
C GLU A 317 -3.80 16.82 -11.22
N VAL A 318 -3.53 18.09 -10.95
CA VAL A 318 -4.38 19.23 -11.35
C VAL A 318 -3.56 20.24 -12.13
N ASP A 319 -4.23 21.01 -12.99
CA ASP A 319 -3.62 22.07 -13.76
C ASP A 319 -3.11 23.20 -12.85
N LYS A 320 -2.11 23.93 -13.34
CA LYS A 320 -1.55 25.09 -12.63
C LYS A 320 -2.32 26.39 -12.91
N ASN A 321 -3.20 26.39 -13.91
CA ASN A 321 -3.93 27.57 -14.33
C ASN A 321 -5.10 27.83 -13.38
N ALA A 322 -5.22 29.05 -12.85
CA ALA A 322 -6.32 29.41 -11.96
C ALA A 322 -7.69 29.15 -12.61
N CYS A 323 -8.67 28.76 -11.80
CA CYS A 323 -10.04 28.64 -12.28
C CYS A 323 -10.52 29.97 -12.88
N PRO A 324 -11.25 29.95 -14.00
CA PRO A 324 -11.96 31.12 -14.49
C PRO A 324 -12.93 31.66 -13.44
N THR A 325 -13.04 32.99 -13.34
CA THR A 325 -13.99 33.68 -12.45
C THR A 325 -15.30 34.04 -13.15
N SER A 326 -15.40 33.80 -14.46
CA SER A 326 -16.58 34.03 -15.29
C SER A 326 -16.90 32.79 -16.14
N ALA A 327 -18.19 32.60 -16.42
CA ALA A 327 -18.69 31.48 -17.23
C ALA A 327 -18.69 31.81 -18.73
N THR A 328 -18.47 30.78 -19.55
CA THR A 328 -18.70 30.85 -21.00
C THR A 328 -19.87 29.92 -21.31
N SER A 329 -20.95 30.45 -21.90
CA SER A 329 -22.17 29.66 -22.20
C SER A 329 -22.77 28.97 -20.95
N ASN A 330 -22.78 29.66 -19.80
CA ASN A 330 -23.25 29.15 -18.50
C ASN A 330 -22.48 27.91 -17.98
N VAL A 331 -21.26 27.70 -18.46
CA VAL A 331 -20.36 26.65 -18.00
C VAL A 331 -19.02 27.25 -17.59
N ILE A 332 -18.53 26.87 -16.42
CA ILE A 332 -17.15 27.08 -15.99
C ILE A 332 -16.43 25.75 -16.03
N THR A 333 -15.27 25.72 -16.68
CA THR A 333 -14.35 24.58 -16.67
C THR A 333 -13.13 24.97 -15.86
N CYS A 334 -12.82 24.21 -14.81
CA CYS A 334 -11.61 24.43 -14.03
C CYS A 334 -10.76 23.17 -13.89
N GLY A 335 -9.47 23.28 -14.23
CA GLY A 335 -8.49 22.21 -14.08
C GLY A 335 -7.64 22.26 -12.80
N SER A 336 -7.63 23.38 -12.05
CA SER A 336 -6.74 23.60 -10.90
C SER A 336 -7.31 23.25 -9.52
N ILE A 337 -8.53 22.71 -9.46
CA ILE A 337 -9.11 22.25 -8.19
C ILE A 337 -8.85 20.76 -8.02
N ASN A 338 -8.17 20.38 -6.94
CA ASN A 338 -8.17 18.99 -6.51
C ASN A 338 -9.52 18.69 -5.82
N PRO A 339 -10.30 17.69 -6.26
CA PRO A 339 -11.62 17.44 -5.69
C PRO A 339 -11.57 16.99 -4.22
N ILE A 340 -10.43 16.49 -3.74
CA ILE A 340 -10.23 16.05 -2.35
C ILE A 340 -9.67 17.19 -1.50
N THR A 341 -8.64 17.90 -1.97
CA THR A 341 -7.89 18.86 -1.14
C THR A 341 -8.17 20.32 -1.48
N GLY A 342 -8.88 20.59 -2.57
CA GLY A 342 -9.08 21.94 -3.06
C GLY A 342 -7.93 22.50 -3.90
N ASN A 343 -8.00 23.80 -4.17
CA ASN A 343 -6.91 24.57 -4.77
C ASN A 343 -6.03 25.20 -3.69
N GLY A 344 -4.81 24.68 -3.55
CA GLY A 344 -3.80 25.18 -2.62
C GLY A 344 -3.14 26.51 -3.02
N ALA A 345 -3.44 27.06 -4.21
CA ALA A 345 -2.85 28.29 -4.73
C ALA A 345 -3.74 29.54 -4.57
N SER A 346 -4.96 29.42 -4.03
CA SER A 346 -5.89 30.54 -3.79
C SER A 346 -5.90 30.97 -2.33
N SER A 347 -5.69 32.26 -2.06
CA SER A 347 -5.67 32.85 -0.70
C SER A 347 -6.96 33.56 -0.30
N THR A 348 -7.92 33.74 -1.23
CA THR A 348 -9.09 34.62 -1.04
C THR A 348 -10.44 33.92 -1.13
N ASP A 349 -10.52 32.80 -1.85
CA ASP A 349 -11.79 32.10 -2.06
C ASP A 349 -11.54 30.59 -2.06
N GLY A 350 -11.47 30.05 -0.84
CA GLY A 350 -10.78 28.83 -0.48
C GLY A 350 -11.21 27.60 -1.27
N GLN A 351 -10.22 26.93 -1.87
CA GLN A 351 -9.99 25.49 -1.74
C GLN A 351 -11.15 24.52 -2.09
N GLN A 352 -12.18 24.88 -2.86
CA GLN A 352 -13.41 24.06 -2.88
C GLN A 352 -14.08 23.92 -4.25
N LEU A 353 -14.78 22.79 -4.43
CA LEU A 353 -15.70 22.56 -5.55
C LEU A 353 -17.00 23.32 -5.24
N LYS A 354 -17.35 24.33 -6.03
CA LYS A 354 -18.54 25.18 -5.77
C LYS A 354 -19.13 25.76 -7.05
N ILE A 355 -20.34 26.27 -6.95
CA ILE A 355 -20.89 27.10 -8.03
C ILE A 355 -20.35 28.53 -7.83
N TYR A 356 -20.04 29.25 -8.91
CA TYR A 356 -19.62 30.67 -8.85
C TYR A 356 -20.81 31.62 -9.09
N SER A 357 -21.90 31.08 -9.64
CA SER A 357 -23.14 31.79 -9.90
C SER A 357 -23.98 31.92 -8.62
N SER A 358 -24.57 33.10 -8.42
CA SER A 358 -25.55 33.33 -7.34
C SER A 358 -26.89 32.62 -7.61
N THR A 359 -27.15 32.22 -8.85
CA THR A 359 -28.33 31.46 -9.27
C THR A 359 -27.96 30.01 -9.50
N ALA A 360 -28.68 29.07 -8.88
CA ALA A 360 -28.41 27.63 -8.93
C ALA A 360 -28.75 26.95 -10.28
N THR A 361 -28.86 27.74 -11.34
CA THR A 361 -29.22 27.29 -12.70
C THR A 361 -28.04 26.70 -13.47
N ASP A 362 -26.82 27.16 -13.17
CA ASP A 362 -25.65 26.91 -14.01
C ASP A 362 -24.90 25.64 -13.59
N ALA A 363 -24.41 24.89 -14.57
CA ALA A 363 -23.63 23.67 -14.36
C ALA A 363 -22.14 23.96 -14.45
N HIS A 364 -21.37 23.53 -13.45
CA HIS A 364 -19.91 23.77 -13.39
C HIS A 364 -19.14 22.47 -13.49
N SER A 365 -18.11 22.47 -14.32
CA SER A 365 -17.27 21.31 -14.58
C SER A 365 -15.87 21.49 -14.02
N TYR A 366 -15.39 20.46 -13.32
CA TYR A 366 -14.05 20.39 -12.77
C TYR A 366 -13.32 19.24 -13.45
N MET A 367 -12.21 19.57 -14.11
CA MET A 367 -11.35 18.59 -14.75
C MET A 367 -10.17 18.27 -13.85
N PHE A 368 -9.79 17.00 -13.80
CA PHE A 368 -8.61 16.56 -13.07
C PHE A 368 -8.09 15.26 -13.67
N THR A 369 -6.83 14.97 -13.40
CA THR A 369 -6.16 13.78 -13.91
C THR A 369 -5.87 12.83 -12.77
N VAL A 370 -6.18 11.55 -12.95
CA VAL A 370 -5.69 10.51 -12.04
C VAL A 370 -4.48 9.88 -12.68
N VAL A 371 -3.37 9.94 -11.96
CA VAL A 371 -2.10 9.32 -12.35
C VAL A 371 -1.96 8.03 -11.56
N ALA A 372 -1.64 6.93 -12.25
CA ALA A 372 -1.42 5.64 -11.61
C ALA A 372 -0.15 5.64 -10.75
N GLN A 373 0.04 4.57 -9.99
CA GLN A 373 1.20 4.36 -9.13
C GLN A 373 2.54 4.41 -9.91
N ASP A 374 2.54 4.05 -11.19
CA ASP A 374 3.72 4.11 -12.06
C ASP A 374 4.21 5.53 -12.37
N GLY A 375 3.37 6.55 -12.15
CA GLY A 375 3.64 7.96 -12.43
C GLY A 375 3.50 8.37 -13.90
N THR A 376 3.15 7.44 -14.78
CA THR A 376 3.11 7.66 -16.24
C THR A 376 1.75 7.36 -16.86
N THR A 377 1.03 6.36 -16.35
CA THR A 377 -0.30 6.03 -16.84
C THR A 377 -1.31 7.03 -16.27
N LYS A 378 -2.12 7.63 -17.14
CA LYS A 378 -3.05 8.71 -16.80
C LYS A 378 -4.43 8.44 -17.35
N LYS A 379 -5.46 8.86 -16.60
CA LYS A 379 -6.84 8.98 -17.05
C LYS A 379 -7.40 10.33 -16.64
N TYR A 380 -8.21 10.91 -17.51
CA TYR A 380 -8.78 12.24 -17.34
C TYR A 380 -10.24 12.11 -16.92
N TYR A 381 -10.63 12.96 -15.97
CA TYR A 381 -11.95 12.94 -15.37
C TYR A 381 -12.54 14.34 -15.33
N LYS A 382 -13.88 14.38 -15.37
CA LYS A 382 -14.70 15.57 -15.25
C LYS A 382 -15.75 15.33 -14.17
N LEU A 383 -15.84 16.21 -13.18
CA LEU A 383 -16.97 16.30 -12.27
C LEU A 383 -17.84 17.48 -12.68
N THR A 384 -19.12 17.25 -12.98
CA THR A 384 -20.08 18.33 -13.24
C THR A 384 -21.07 18.47 -12.08
N ILE A 385 -21.10 19.66 -11.47
CA ILE A 385 -22.07 20.03 -10.41
C ILE A 385 -23.25 20.76 -11.06
N ASN A 386 -24.46 20.56 -10.52
CA ASN A 386 -25.74 21.06 -11.07
C ASN A 386 -26.11 20.49 -12.44
N ALA A 387 -25.59 19.31 -12.78
CA ALA A 387 -26.08 18.55 -13.94
C ALA A 387 -27.59 18.25 -13.81
N ALA A 388 -28.28 18.08 -14.93
CA ALA A 388 -29.67 17.65 -14.90
C ALA A 388 -29.77 16.18 -14.47
N ALA A 389 -30.76 15.83 -13.64
CA ALA A 389 -31.13 14.43 -13.45
C ALA A 389 -31.64 13.84 -14.78
N PRO A 390 -31.38 12.55 -15.08
CA PRO A 390 -31.82 11.90 -16.31
C PRO A 390 -33.35 11.85 -16.34
N ASN A 391 -33.98 12.35 -17.41
CA ASN A 391 -35.45 12.44 -17.53
C ASN A 391 -36.19 11.15 -17.19
#